data_AF-A0A7S0VBQ1-F1
#
_entry.id   AF-A0A7S0VBQ1-F1
#
_cell.length_a   1.000
_cell.length_b   1.000
_cell.length_c   1.000
_cell.angle_alpha   90.00
_cell.angle_beta   90.00
_cell.angle_gamma   90.00
#
_symmetry.space_group_name_H-M   'P 1'
#
loop_
_entity.id
_entity.type
_entity.pdbx_description
1 polymer ?
#
loop_
_entity_poly.entity_id
_entity_poly.type
_entity_poly.pdbx_seq_one_letter_code
_entity_poly.pdbx_strand_id
1 'polypeptide(L)'
;AGGGALSAALRKSITSLYGAHVSEDGSGVDYAGLRGSSAFEEYTALARRLKTVDVASMGEEEKVAFFVNTYNSLLIHAFAELGTPGDMLSRLRLYAVARYDIGGHAYTLNEIENGILRGNARPPTPNARPPF
;
A
#
# COMPACT_ATOMS: atom_id res chain seq x y z
N ALA A 1 20.02 -6.01 -1.48
CA ALA A 1 19.53 -6.42 -2.81
C ALA A 1 18.36 -7.39 -2.66
N GLY A 2 17.15 -7.03 -3.11
CA GLY A 2 15.95 -7.89 -3.00
C GLY A 2 14.62 -7.15 -2.83
N GLY A 3 14.63 -5.83 -2.62
CA GLY A 3 13.42 -5.04 -2.42
C GLY A 3 12.50 -5.02 -3.65
N GLY A 4 13.05 -4.90 -4.86
CA GLY A 4 12.26 -4.98 -6.10
C GLY A 4 11.43 -6.27 -6.20
N ALA A 5 12.08 -7.42 -6.08
CA ALA A 5 11.42 -8.73 -6.10
C ALA A 5 10.38 -8.90 -4.98
N LEU A 6 10.69 -8.42 -3.77
CA LEU A 6 9.75 -8.45 -2.64
C LEU A 6 8.49 -7.62 -2.93
N SER A 7 8.65 -6.39 -3.42
CA SER A 7 7.51 -5.52 -3.74
C SER A 7 6.65 -6.10 -4.88
N ALA A 8 7.27 -6.70 -5.88
CA ALA A 8 6.57 -7.36 -6.98
C ALA A 8 5.76 -8.58 -6.48
N ALA A 9 6.34 -9.38 -5.59
CA ALA A 9 5.65 -10.49 -4.95
C ALA A 9 4.47 -10.02 -4.09
N LEU A 10 4.63 -8.93 -3.34
CA LEU A 10 3.55 -8.31 -2.57
C LEU A 10 2.40 -7.87 -3.45
N ARG A 11 2.69 -7.14 -4.53
CA ARG A 11 1.66 -6.70 -5.48
C ARG A 11 0.96 -7.91 -6.11
N LYS A 12 1.70 -8.94 -6.51
CA LYS A 12 1.09 -10.14 -7.07
C LYS A 12 0.14 -10.83 -6.08
N SER A 13 0.60 -11.02 -4.84
CA SER A 13 -0.17 -11.67 -3.77
C SER A 13 -1.47 -10.92 -3.48
N ILE A 14 -1.40 -9.60 -3.26
CA ILE A 14 -2.59 -8.80 -2.90
C ILE A 14 -3.57 -8.63 -4.06
N THR A 15 -3.09 -8.55 -5.31
CA THR A 15 -3.98 -8.54 -6.49
C THR A 15 -4.68 -9.88 -6.67
N SER A 16 -3.99 -11.00 -6.41
CA SER A 16 -4.61 -12.32 -6.44
C SER A 16 -5.66 -12.48 -5.34
N LEU A 17 -5.37 -12.02 -4.12
CA LEU A 17 -6.32 -11.98 -3.01
C LEU A 17 -7.54 -11.14 -3.34
N TYR A 18 -7.33 -9.93 -3.88
CA TYR A 18 -8.39 -9.05 -4.32
C TYR A 18 -9.28 -9.76 -5.35
N GLY A 19 -8.71 -10.30 -6.43
CA GLY A 19 -9.47 -10.97 -7.49
C GLY A 19 -10.25 -12.19 -7.03
N ALA A 20 -9.76 -12.92 -6.02
CA ALA A 20 -10.47 -14.06 -5.44
C ALA A 20 -11.68 -13.68 -4.58
N HIS A 21 -11.80 -12.41 -4.17
CA HIS A 21 -12.86 -11.91 -3.29
C HIS A 21 -13.71 -10.81 -3.94
N VAL A 22 -13.53 -10.55 -5.24
CA VAL A 22 -14.41 -9.65 -6.01
C VAL A 22 -15.74 -10.37 -6.27
N SER A 23 -16.85 -9.65 -6.12
CA SER A 23 -18.19 -10.18 -6.44
C SER A 23 -18.31 -10.53 -7.93
N GLU A 24 -19.18 -11.48 -8.28
CA GLU A 24 -19.33 -11.93 -9.68
C GLU A 24 -19.68 -10.79 -10.66
N ASP A 25 -20.41 -9.77 -10.20
CA ASP A 25 -20.77 -8.58 -10.96
C ASP A 25 -19.69 -7.48 -10.94
N GLY A 26 -18.59 -7.68 -10.22
CA GLY A 26 -17.50 -6.73 -10.05
C GLY A 26 -17.84 -5.48 -9.23
N SER A 27 -19.04 -5.41 -8.63
CA SER A 27 -19.53 -4.22 -7.94
C SER A 27 -18.96 -4.06 -6.52
N GLY A 28 -18.41 -5.13 -5.94
CA GLY A 28 -17.89 -5.13 -4.58
C GLY A 28 -16.75 -6.12 -4.37
N VAL A 29 -16.12 -6.00 -3.21
CA VAL A 29 -15.05 -6.88 -2.75
C VAL A 29 -15.37 -7.31 -1.32
N ASP A 30 -15.36 -8.61 -1.07
CA ASP A 30 -15.48 -9.16 0.27
C ASP A 30 -14.15 -9.01 1.03
N TYR A 31 -13.89 -7.80 1.52
CA TYR A 31 -12.71 -7.51 2.33
C TYR A 31 -12.68 -8.27 3.65
N ALA A 32 -13.83 -8.68 4.19
CA ALA A 32 -13.91 -9.46 5.41
C ALA A 32 -13.43 -10.91 5.16
N GLY A 33 -13.91 -11.55 4.10
CA GLY A 33 -13.42 -12.85 3.64
C GLY A 33 -11.94 -12.79 3.25
N LEU A 34 -11.53 -11.74 2.54
CA LEU A 34 -10.12 -11.52 2.17
C LEU A 34 -9.24 -11.49 3.42
N ARG A 35 -9.59 -10.66 4.42
CA ARG A 35 -8.86 -10.55 5.69
C ARG A 35 -8.81 -11.88 6.45
N GLY A 36 -9.89 -12.65 6.42
CA GLY A 36 -9.99 -13.93 7.12
C GLY A 36 -9.28 -15.11 6.44
N SER A 37 -8.71 -14.90 5.24
CA SER A 37 -8.09 -15.98 4.47
C SER A 37 -6.65 -16.27 4.91
N SER A 38 -6.22 -17.54 4.83
CA SER A 38 -4.83 -17.93 5.09
C SER A 38 -3.84 -17.26 4.13
N ALA A 39 -4.26 -17.02 2.89
CA ALA A 39 -3.46 -16.30 1.90
C ALA A 39 -3.20 -14.84 2.32
N PHE A 40 -4.11 -14.21 3.08
CA PHE A 40 -3.87 -12.89 3.63
C PHE A 40 -2.85 -12.92 4.77
N GLU A 41 -2.84 -13.97 5.60
CA GLU A 41 -1.80 -14.15 6.62
C GLU A 41 -0.40 -14.28 5.99
N GLU A 42 -0.28 -15.07 4.91
CA GLU A 42 0.94 -15.19 4.12
C GLU A 42 1.38 -13.85 3.52
N TYR A 43 0.42 -13.09 2.98
CA TYR A 43 0.65 -11.75 2.49
C TYR A 43 1.16 -10.81 3.59
N THR A 44 0.54 -10.80 4.78
CA THR A 44 0.98 -9.96 5.90
C THR A 44 2.39 -10.34 6.36
N ALA A 45 2.73 -11.64 6.37
CA ALA A 45 4.08 -12.10 6.67
C ALA A 45 5.10 -11.60 5.63
N LEU A 46 4.73 -11.62 4.35
CA LEU A 46 5.54 -11.04 3.27
C LEU A 46 5.71 -9.54 3.46
N ALA A 47 4.66 -8.81 3.84
CA ALA A 47 4.67 -7.35 4.00
C ALA A 47 5.60 -6.91 5.13
N ARG A 48 5.68 -7.68 6.22
CA ARG A 48 6.61 -7.41 7.34
C ARG A 48 8.08 -7.37 6.92
N ARG A 49 8.45 -8.05 5.82
CA ARG A 49 9.83 -8.05 5.29
C ARG A 49 10.23 -6.71 4.67
N LEU A 50 9.29 -5.81 4.38
CA LEU A 50 9.58 -4.45 3.92
C LEU A 50 10.47 -3.69 4.91
N LYS A 51 10.35 -3.99 6.21
CA LYS A 51 11.13 -3.35 7.27
C LYS A 51 12.64 -3.49 7.08
N THR A 52 13.11 -4.55 6.42
CA THR A 52 14.53 -4.84 6.22
C THR A 52 15.03 -4.46 4.82
N VAL A 53 14.20 -3.82 4.00
CA VAL A 53 14.60 -3.41 2.64
C VAL A 53 15.54 -2.21 2.70
N ASP A 54 16.66 -2.31 1.99
CA ASP A 54 17.52 -1.16 1.71
C ASP A 54 17.01 -0.43 0.47
N VAL A 55 16.29 0.68 0.71
CA VAL A 55 15.77 1.56 -0.35
C VAL A 55 16.85 2.52 -0.86
N ALA A 56 17.85 2.83 -0.02
CA ALA A 56 18.90 3.79 -0.38
C ALA A 56 19.79 3.25 -1.51
N SER A 57 20.00 1.93 -1.55
CA SER A 57 20.77 1.28 -2.61
C SER A 57 20.02 1.14 -3.95
N MET A 58 18.73 1.45 -4.02
CA MET A 58 17.93 1.27 -5.26
C MET A 58 18.20 2.38 -6.26
N GLY A 59 18.33 1.99 -7.54
CA GLY A 59 18.27 2.93 -8.66
C GLY A 59 16.90 3.62 -8.76
N GLU A 60 16.81 4.72 -9.51
CA GLU A 60 15.60 5.54 -9.59
C GLU A 60 14.38 4.75 -10.11
N GLU A 61 14.54 4.04 -11.23
CA GLU A 61 13.47 3.22 -11.81
C GLU A 61 13.02 2.09 -10.88
N GLU A 62 13.97 1.41 -10.24
CA GLU A 62 13.68 0.35 -9.26
C GLU A 62 12.89 0.92 -8.08
N LYS A 63 13.30 2.09 -7.58
CA LYS A 63 12.66 2.77 -6.46
C LYS A 63 11.22 3.18 -6.78
N VAL A 64 10.99 3.73 -7.97
CA VAL A 64 9.64 4.06 -8.45
C VAL A 64 8.78 2.79 -8.52
N ALA A 65 9.27 1.72 -9.17
CA ALA A 65 8.55 0.46 -9.26
C ALA A 65 8.26 -0.14 -7.87
N PHE A 66 9.23 -0.08 -6.96
CA PHE A 66 9.08 -0.52 -5.58
C PHE A 66 7.96 0.22 -4.85
N PHE A 67 7.93 1.55 -4.91
CA PHE A 67 6.91 2.34 -4.23
C PHE A 67 5.53 2.23 -4.88
N VAL A 68 5.43 2.08 -6.21
CA VAL A 68 4.16 1.77 -6.90
C VAL A 68 3.61 0.42 -6.44
N ASN A 69 4.43 -0.62 -6.40
CA ASN A 69 4.04 -1.94 -5.93
C ASN A 69 3.58 -1.90 -4.46
N THR A 70 4.32 -1.16 -3.63
CA THR A 70 4.04 -1.03 -2.21
C THR A 70 2.77 -0.21 -1.94
N TYR A 71 2.53 0.86 -2.70
CA TYR A 71 1.30 1.67 -2.63
C TYR A 71 0.06 0.84 -2.95
N ASN A 72 0.07 0.14 -4.09
CA ASN A 72 -1.05 -0.72 -4.50
C ASN A 72 -1.33 -1.81 -3.47
N SER A 73 -0.27 -2.35 -2.89
CA SER A 73 -0.37 -3.35 -1.82
C SER A 73 -0.99 -2.76 -0.55
N LEU A 74 -0.47 -1.63 -0.09
CA LEU A 74 -0.94 -0.98 1.14
C LEU A 74 -2.39 -0.52 1.03
N LEU A 75 -2.84 -0.07 -0.15
CA LEU A 75 -4.21 0.42 -0.34
C LEU A 75 -5.24 -0.69 -0.10
N ILE A 76 -5.06 -1.86 -0.72
CA ILE A 76 -5.97 -3.00 -0.55
C ILE A 76 -5.88 -3.55 0.88
N HIS A 77 -4.66 -3.64 1.43
CA HIS A 77 -4.47 -4.02 2.83
C HIS A 77 -5.22 -3.06 3.77
N ALA A 78 -5.14 -1.75 3.52
CA ALA A 78 -5.85 -0.75 4.31
C ALA A 78 -7.37 -0.93 4.24
N PHE A 79 -7.93 -1.24 3.08
CA PHE A 79 -9.36 -1.54 2.97
C PHE A 79 -9.76 -2.81 3.74
N ALA A 80 -8.92 -3.84 3.72
CA ALA A 80 -9.14 -5.06 4.50
C ALA A 80 -9.04 -4.82 6.02
N GLU A 81 -8.13 -3.95 6.46
CA GLU A 81 -7.89 -3.73 7.88
C GLU A 81 -8.74 -2.63 8.52
N LEU A 82 -9.01 -1.57 7.77
CA LEU A 82 -9.62 -0.33 8.26
C LEU A 82 -10.99 -0.05 7.65
N GLY A 83 -11.41 -0.84 6.65
CA GLY A 83 -12.63 -0.63 5.87
C GLY A 83 -12.45 0.32 4.70
N THR A 84 -13.44 0.32 3.81
CA THR A 84 -13.50 1.25 2.67
C THR A 84 -14.03 2.62 3.13
N PRO A 85 -13.41 3.73 2.68
CA PRO A 85 -13.89 5.06 3.03
C PRO A 85 -15.20 5.37 2.32
N GLY A 86 -16.23 5.76 3.08
CA GLY A 86 -17.54 6.16 2.54
C GLY A 86 -17.62 7.64 2.15
N ASP A 87 -16.67 8.46 2.60
CA ASP A 87 -16.63 9.90 2.33
C ASP A 87 -15.19 10.43 2.22
N MET A 88 -15.06 11.72 1.90
CA MET A 88 -13.74 12.35 1.78
C MET A 88 -12.97 12.35 3.10
N LEU A 89 -13.62 12.57 4.25
CA LEU A 89 -12.94 12.66 5.54
C LEU A 89 -12.34 11.31 5.96
N SER A 90 -13.10 10.23 5.82
CA SER A 90 -12.66 8.86 6.04
C SER A 90 -11.55 8.47 5.08
N ARG A 91 -11.60 8.90 3.81
CA ARG A 91 -10.49 8.71 2.85
C ARG A 91 -9.21 9.41 3.32
N LEU A 92 -9.30 10.68 3.73
CA LEU A 92 -8.13 11.42 4.23
C LEU A 92 -7.54 10.77 5.46
N ARG A 93 -8.40 10.32 6.40
CA ARG A 93 -7.96 9.59 7.58
C ARG A 93 -7.25 8.30 7.21
N LEU A 94 -7.84 7.49 6.32
CA LEU A 94 -7.25 6.23 5.84
C LEU A 94 -5.85 6.48 5.28
N TYR A 95 -5.70 7.48 4.40
CA TYR A 95 -4.43 7.81 3.76
C TYR A 95 -3.36 8.32 4.74
N ALA A 96 -3.78 8.93 5.85
CA ALA A 96 -2.88 9.43 6.89
C ALA A 96 -2.47 8.36 7.91
N VAL A 97 -3.25 7.28 8.10
CA VAL A 97 -2.98 6.26 9.13
C VAL A 97 -2.46 4.94 8.57
N ALA A 98 -2.90 4.54 7.37
CA ALA A 98 -2.46 3.31 6.73
C ALA A 98 -1.00 3.45 6.31
N ARG A 99 -0.14 2.56 6.81
CA ARG A 99 1.32 2.66 6.65
C ARG A 99 2.01 1.30 6.60
N TYR A 100 3.19 1.29 5.98
CA TYR A 100 4.16 0.22 6.11
C TYR A 100 5.48 0.71 6.69
N ASP A 101 6.14 -0.15 7.46
CA ASP A 101 7.54 0.03 7.82
C ASP A 101 8.42 -0.45 6.65
N ILE A 102 9.12 0.48 6.02
CA ILE A 102 10.00 0.22 4.87
C ILE A 102 11.41 0.68 5.26
N GLY A 103 12.37 -0.24 5.28
CA GLY A 103 13.75 0.08 5.66
C GLY A 103 13.86 0.78 7.03
N GLY A 104 13.02 0.37 7.99
CA GLY A 104 12.96 0.96 9.33
C GLY A 104 12.18 2.27 9.48
N HIS A 105 11.61 2.80 8.39
CA HIS A 105 10.83 4.05 8.41
C HIS A 105 9.36 3.78 8.10
N ALA A 106 8.46 4.41 8.83
CA ALA A 106 7.03 4.31 8.56
C ALA A 106 6.65 5.22 7.39
N TYR A 107 6.02 4.66 6.36
CA TYR A 107 5.49 5.39 5.21
C TYR A 107 4.00 5.15 5.08
N THR A 108 3.23 6.24 5.15
CA THR A 108 1.79 6.27 4.92
C THR A 108 1.45 6.24 3.43
N LEU A 109 0.20 5.92 3.08
CA LEU A 109 -0.30 6.08 1.70
C LEU A 109 -0.07 7.50 1.18
N ASN A 110 -0.31 8.52 2.01
CA ASN A 110 -0.08 9.92 1.64
C ASN A 110 1.39 10.22 1.35
N GLU A 111 2.31 9.73 2.18
CA GLU A 111 3.75 9.93 1.96
C GLU A 111 4.26 9.19 0.73
N ILE A 112 3.79 7.97 0.49
CA ILE A 112 4.18 7.22 -0.71
C ILE A 112 3.65 7.93 -1.97
N GLU A 113 2.36 8.27 -2.01
CA GLU A 113 1.74 8.91 -3.18
C GLU A 113 2.30 10.32 -3.42
N ASN A 114 2.19 11.20 -2.43
CA ASN A 114 2.47 12.62 -2.61
C ASN A 114 3.94 12.96 -2.36
N GLY A 115 4.57 12.29 -1.40
CA GLY A 115 5.96 12.52 -1.03
C GLY A 115 6.95 11.90 -2.02
N ILE A 116 6.68 10.68 -2.49
CA ILE A 116 7.61 9.93 -3.33
C ILE A 116 7.16 9.92 -4.79
N LEU A 117 5.99 9.33 -5.08
CA LEU A 117 5.55 9.08 -6.47
C LEU A 117 5.21 10.36 -7.23
N ARG A 118 4.78 11.42 -6.54
CA ARG A 118 4.50 12.74 -7.13
C ARG A 118 5.64 13.75 -6.94
N GLY A 119 6.83 13.31 -6.52
CA GLY A 119 7.99 14.20 -6.36
C GLY A 119 7.78 15.27 -5.29
N ASN A 120 7.30 14.85 -4.11
CA ASN A 120 6.99 15.71 -2.97
C ASN A 120 5.99 16.84 -3.28
N ALA A 121 4.98 16.53 -4.09
CA ALA A 121 3.92 17.47 -4.43
C ALA A 121 2.94 17.65 -3.27
N ARG A 122 2.32 18.83 -3.22
CA ARG A 122 1.21 19.10 -2.31
C ARG A 122 0.04 18.12 -2.58
N PRO A 123 -0.52 17.46 -1.55
CA PRO A 123 -1.75 16.69 -1.69
C PRO A 123 -2.90 17.56 -2.21
N PRO A 124 -3.86 17.00 -2.98
CA PRO A 124 -5.00 17.75 -3.53
C PRO A 124 -6.08 17.99 -2.47
N THR A 125 -5.68 18.54 -1.32
CA THR A 125 -6.54 18.82 -0.18
C THR A 125 -6.32 20.25 0.33
N PRO A 126 -7.37 20.91 0.86
CA PRO A 126 -7.24 22.27 1.35
C PRO A 126 -6.14 22.37 2.41
N ASN A 127 -5.29 23.40 2.29
CA ASN A 127 -4.21 23.73 3.22
C ASN A 127 -3.15 22.64 3.49
N ALA A 128 -3.12 21.55 2.71
CA ALA A 128 -2.06 20.55 2.87
C ALA A 128 -0.68 21.10 2.53
N ARG A 129 0.35 20.52 3.16
CA ARG A 129 1.76 20.77 2.88
C ARG A 129 2.37 19.55 2.18
N PRO A 130 3.49 19.71 1.46
CA PRO A 130 4.29 18.59 1.01
C PRO A 130 4.60 17.63 2.18
N PRO A 131 4.58 16.30 1.95
CA PRO A 131 4.91 15.34 3.00
C PRO A 131 6.35 15.42 3.52
N PHE A 132 7.30 15.85 2.67
CA PHE A 132 8.73 15.96 2.99
C PHE A 132 9.27 17.39 2.78
#